data_AF-A0A673KKN8-F1
#
_entry.id   AF-A0A673KKN8-F1
#
_cell.length_a   1.000
_cell.length_b   1.000
_cell.length_c   1.000
_cell.angle_alpha   90.00
_cell.angle_beta   90.00
_cell.angle_gamma   90.00
#
_symmetry.space_group_name_H-M   'P 1'
#
loop_
_entity.id
_entity.type
_entity.pdbx_description
1 polymer ?
#
loop_
_entity_poly.entity_id
_entity_poly.type
_entity_poly.pdbx_seq_one_letter_code
_entity_poly.pdbx_strand_id
1 'polypeptide(L)'
;MCVCLFFSECLREDIKHENTEPVVKASYADGEAVRVNCITGYTGLYKLKCEKGEWKNAIERPCAKKRCSHPGDTPNGDFKLIKGTEYLFGTTVVYNCKKGYEMASRINQRSCRAQGWDNAVPVCEVVKCPAIRTDWEVTASGNTEEGRYGDVIHFECVSSDKMIDGNSDIHCKETGTWSDAVPKCKVITCAAPVIPNGYVVEPRPEYQKDATLKYKCNEGFKPREGIPKCAKFGWTLNPECDEVTCELKSNTFGVKKINPYGKTIFRAGESVEISCSEKYWLFGTKETSRSFICKDNGEWDYEPVCEEITCETPHDQHVYYPSYYFSRDKKLGAIKSYSCETGYRKTAAEATCTRDGWTPNHCVIPNAEIMGGQRINYKIGSRIEYKCRSGFEPEEPVQITCDSQGQWTGVQQCTGMLQLDLFYTDKPICFCYKMMCDPPRIPNAEIMGGQRINYKIGSRIEYKCRSGFEPEEPVQITCDSQGQWTGVQQCTGMLQLDLFYTDKPICFCYS
;
A
#
# COMPACT_ATOMS: atom_id res chain seq x y z
N MET A 1 -128.34 -15.62 -28.89
CA MET A 1 -126.99 -15.41 -29.43
C MET A 1 -126.26 -14.43 -28.51
N CYS A 2 -125.41 -14.94 -27.61
CA CYS A 2 -124.35 -14.12 -27.03
C CYS A 2 -123.11 -14.42 -27.87
N VAL A 3 -122.69 -13.45 -28.67
CA VAL A 3 -121.40 -13.52 -29.37
C VAL A 3 -120.35 -13.10 -28.34
N CYS A 4 -119.63 -14.06 -27.77
CA CYS A 4 -118.43 -13.76 -27.02
C CYS A 4 -117.37 -13.27 -28.02
N LEU A 5 -117.13 -11.97 -28.05
CA LEU A 5 -115.91 -11.42 -28.64
C LEU A 5 -114.75 -11.89 -27.74
N PHE A 6 -113.99 -12.88 -28.22
CA PHE A 6 -112.69 -13.21 -27.62
C PHE A 6 -111.79 -11.99 -27.82
N PHE A 7 -111.58 -11.19 -26.77
CA PHE A 7 -110.47 -10.25 -26.76
C PHE A 7 -109.19 -11.08 -26.70
N SER A 8 -108.37 -10.97 -27.74
CA SER A 8 -107.06 -11.61 -27.82
C SER A 8 -106.06 -10.81 -26.97
N GLU A 9 -106.15 -10.98 -25.65
CA GLU A 9 -105.23 -10.39 -24.68
C GLU A 9 -104.00 -11.28 -24.46
N CYS A 10 -102.86 -10.67 -24.18
CA CYS A 10 -101.64 -11.38 -23.81
C CYS A 10 -101.53 -11.48 -22.29
N LEU A 11 -101.30 -12.69 -21.77
CA LEU A 11 -101.19 -12.94 -20.33
C LEU A 11 -99.75 -12.80 -19.85
N ARG A 12 -99.56 -12.33 -18.60
CA ARG A 12 -98.21 -12.23 -18.01
C ARG A 12 -97.51 -13.58 -17.84
N GLU A 13 -98.29 -14.65 -17.67
CA GLU A 13 -97.79 -16.01 -17.39
C GLU A 13 -97.09 -16.64 -18.61
N ASP A 14 -97.39 -16.11 -19.80
CA ASP A 14 -96.77 -16.54 -21.06
C ASP A 14 -95.36 -15.92 -21.27
N ILE A 15 -94.94 -14.99 -20.42
CA ILE A 15 -93.59 -14.39 -20.45
C ILE A 15 -92.61 -15.32 -19.73
N LYS A 16 -91.83 -16.09 -20.50
CA LYS A 16 -90.90 -17.13 -19.99
C LYS A 16 -89.42 -16.75 -20.07
N HIS A 17 -89.08 -15.47 -19.97
CA HIS A 17 -87.69 -15.02 -20.00
C HIS A 17 -86.97 -15.31 -18.67
N GLU A 18 -85.70 -15.74 -18.76
CA GLU A 18 -84.89 -16.00 -17.57
C GLU A 18 -84.41 -14.71 -16.90
N ASN A 19 -84.25 -14.73 -15.58
CA ASN A 19 -83.71 -13.63 -14.79
C ASN A 19 -84.47 -12.29 -14.98
N THR A 20 -85.78 -12.36 -15.22
CA THR A 20 -86.68 -11.19 -15.29
C THR A 20 -87.62 -11.09 -14.10
N GLU A 21 -87.96 -9.86 -13.72
CA GLU A 21 -89.01 -9.59 -12.73
C GLU A 21 -90.40 -9.73 -13.37
N PRO A 22 -91.40 -10.21 -12.61
CA PRO A 22 -92.76 -10.34 -13.13
C PRO A 22 -93.36 -8.97 -13.45
N VAL A 23 -94.07 -8.88 -14.58
CA VAL A 23 -94.76 -7.65 -14.97
C VAL A 23 -96.02 -7.41 -14.11
N VAL A 24 -96.38 -6.14 -13.93
CA VAL A 24 -97.38 -5.70 -12.93
C VAL A 24 -98.80 -6.09 -13.30
N LYS A 25 -99.22 -5.97 -14.57
CA LYS A 25 -100.59 -6.33 -14.99
C LYS A 25 -100.69 -7.84 -15.23
N ALA A 26 -101.86 -8.41 -14.96
CA ALA A 26 -102.16 -9.82 -15.24
C ALA A 26 -102.35 -10.08 -16.75
N SER A 27 -102.97 -9.14 -17.47
CA SER A 27 -103.19 -9.20 -18.92
C SER A 27 -102.96 -7.83 -19.58
N TYR A 28 -102.74 -7.86 -20.90
CA TYR A 28 -102.45 -6.70 -21.74
C TYR A 28 -103.27 -6.78 -23.03
N ALA A 29 -103.90 -5.67 -23.44
CA ALA A 29 -104.73 -5.62 -24.64
C ALA A 29 -103.87 -5.57 -25.93
N ASP A 30 -104.48 -5.93 -27.06
CA ASP A 30 -103.83 -5.85 -28.37
C ASP A 30 -103.24 -4.45 -28.64
N GLY A 31 -101.99 -4.40 -29.08
CA GLY A 31 -101.22 -3.18 -29.30
C GLY A 31 -100.52 -2.61 -28.05
N GLU A 32 -100.87 -3.04 -26.83
CA GLU A 32 -100.15 -2.61 -25.62
C GLU A 32 -98.72 -3.15 -25.60
N ALA A 33 -97.79 -2.32 -25.12
CA ALA A 33 -96.40 -2.72 -24.92
C ALA A 33 -96.03 -2.68 -23.44
N VAL A 34 -95.26 -3.67 -23.02
CA VAL A 34 -94.73 -3.77 -21.66
C VAL A 34 -93.22 -3.85 -21.69
N ARG A 35 -92.59 -3.20 -20.72
CA ARG A 35 -91.17 -3.32 -20.44
C ARG A 35 -90.98 -4.36 -19.34
N VAL A 36 -90.21 -5.41 -19.63
CA VAL A 36 -89.82 -6.42 -18.65
C VAL A 36 -88.41 -6.07 -18.15
N ASN A 37 -88.29 -5.87 -16.83
CA ASN A 37 -87.02 -5.56 -16.18
C ASN A 37 -86.31 -6.85 -15.75
N CYS A 38 -84.98 -6.80 -15.69
CA CYS A 38 -84.18 -7.90 -15.15
C CYS A 38 -84.21 -7.90 -13.63
N ILE A 39 -84.03 -9.07 -13.01
CA ILE A 39 -83.85 -9.20 -11.56
C ILE A 39 -82.57 -8.50 -11.10
N THR A 40 -82.48 -8.21 -9.80
CA THR A 40 -81.32 -7.56 -9.19
C THR A 40 -80.01 -8.28 -9.53
N GLY A 41 -79.04 -7.52 -10.04
CA GLY A 41 -77.72 -8.04 -10.44
C GLY A 41 -77.60 -8.47 -11.90
N TYR A 42 -78.69 -8.39 -12.67
CA TYR A 42 -78.71 -8.61 -14.11
C TYR A 42 -79.00 -7.28 -14.85
N THR A 43 -78.53 -7.18 -16.08
CA THR A 43 -78.73 -6.04 -16.97
C THR A 43 -79.17 -6.55 -18.33
N GLY A 44 -80.12 -5.85 -18.94
CA GLY A 44 -80.82 -6.29 -20.13
C GLY A 44 -82.11 -5.50 -20.28
N LEU A 45 -82.87 -5.79 -21.33
CA LEU A 45 -84.14 -5.15 -21.61
C LEU A 45 -84.94 -6.00 -22.59
N TYR A 46 -86.11 -6.44 -22.16
CA TYR A 46 -87.15 -6.92 -23.07
C TYR A 46 -88.26 -5.87 -23.17
N LYS A 47 -88.62 -5.52 -24.40
CA LYS A 47 -89.84 -4.76 -24.68
C LYS A 47 -90.76 -5.67 -25.46
N LEU A 48 -91.84 -6.10 -24.85
CA LEU A 48 -92.82 -6.98 -25.45
C LEU A 48 -94.02 -6.15 -25.90
N LYS A 49 -94.58 -6.47 -27.07
CA LYS A 49 -95.81 -5.89 -27.58
C LYS A 49 -96.82 -7.00 -27.80
N CYS A 50 -98.03 -6.82 -27.29
CA CYS A 50 -99.11 -7.75 -27.53
C CYS A 50 -99.64 -7.54 -28.94
N GLU A 51 -99.60 -8.58 -29.78
CA GLU A 51 -100.15 -8.55 -31.14
C GLU A 51 -101.00 -9.79 -31.37
N LYS A 52 -102.31 -9.58 -31.52
CA LYS A 52 -103.34 -10.60 -31.72
C LYS A 52 -103.30 -11.73 -30.68
N GLY A 53 -103.04 -11.39 -29.42
CA GLY A 53 -102.99 -12.34 -28.30
C GLY A 53 -101.64 -13.07 -28.15
N GLU A 54 -100.62 -12.73 -28.95
CA GLU A 54 -99.26 -13.25 -28.80
C GLU A 54 -98.28 -12.15 -28.43
N TRP A 55 -97.32 -12.47 -27.55
CA TRP A 55 -96.19 -11.59 -27.27
C TRP A 55 -95.20 -11.55 -28.43
N LYS A 56 -94.93 -10.36 -28.98
CA LYS A 56 -93.85 -10.12 -29.94
C LYS A 56 -92.73 -9.28 -29.30
N ASN A 57 -91.48 -9.69 -29.51
CA ASN A 57 -90.31 -8.95 -29.04
C ASN A 57 -90.10 -7.71 -29.90
N ALA A 58 -90.39 -6.53 -29.34
CA ALA A 58 -90.06 -5.25 -29.96
C ALA A 58 -88.59 -4.85 -29.70
N ILE A 59 -88.02 -5.23 -28.55
CA ILE A 59 -86.59 -5.12 -28.22
C ILE A 59 -86.19 -6.35 -27.43
N GLU A 60 -85.10 -7.01 -27.84
CA GLU A 60 -84.58 -8.20 -27.19
C GLU A 60 -83.11 -8.01 -26.80
N ARG A 61 -82.87 -7.74 -25.51
CA ARG A 61 -81.54 -7.75 -24.89
C ARG A 61 -81.59 -8.66 -23.66
N PRO A 62 -81.16 -9.92 -23.79
CA PRO A 62 -81.29 -10.89 -22.71
C PRO A 62 -80.69 -10.41 -21.40
N CYS A 63 -81.34 -10.76 -20.29
CA CYS A 63 -80.87 -10.43 -18.96
C CYS A 63 -79.60 -11.23 -18.66
N ALA A 64 -78.46 -10.56 -18.74
CA ALA A 64 -77.14 -11.10 -18.42
C ALA A 64 -76.64 -10.53 -17.09
N LYS A 65 -75.75 -11.25 -16.39
CA LYS A 65 -75.15 -10.74 -15.14
C LYS A 65 -74.48 -9.39 -15.38
N LYS A 66 -74.74 -8.44 -14.51
CA LYS A 66 -74.11 -7.12 -14.55
C LYS A 66 -72.60 -7.27 -14.35
N ARG A 67 -71.81 -6.59 -15.18
CA ARG A 67 -70.35 -6.55 -15.08
C ARG A 67 -69.93 -5.43 -14.13
N CYS A 68 -69.08 -5.76 -13.16
CA CYS A 68 -68.37 -4.79 -12.34
C CYS A 68 -67.13 -4.26 -13.06
N SER A 69 -66.65 -3.09 -12.64
CA SER A 69 -65.36 -2.55 -13.06
C SER A 69 -64.20 -3.41 -12.56
N HIS A 70 -62.97 -3.05 -12.96
CA HIS A 70 -61.77 -3.59 -12.33
C HIS A 70 -61.88 -3.50 -10.79
N PRO A 71 -61.52 -4.55 -10.04
CA PRO A 71 -61.58 -4.54 -8.58
C PRO A 71 -60.72 -3.46 -7.92
N GLY A 72 -59.75 -2.91 -8.65
CA GLY A 72 -58.86 -1.84 -8.17
C GLY A 72 -57.61 -2.43 -7.52
N ASP A 73 -56.47 -1.82 -7.82
CA ASP A 73 -55.17 -2.27 -7.34
C ASP A 73 -54.87 -1.69 -5.96
N THR A 74 -54.31 -2.51 -5.08
CA THR A 74 -53.72 -2.03 -3.82
C THR A 74 -52.21 -1.87 -4.01
N PRO A 75 -51.60 -0.75 -3.58
CA PRO A 75 -50.16 -0.68 -3.42
C PRO A 75 -49.66 -1.84 -2.57
N ASN A 76 -48.54 -2.44 -2.96
CA ASN A 76 -47.88 -3.53 -2.24
C ASN A 76 -48.77 -4.75 -1.91
N GLY A 77 -49.77 -5.02 -2.75
CA GLY A 77 -50.53 -6.26 -2.73
C GLY A 77 -50.94 -6.71 -4.13
N ASP A 78 -51.57 -7.86 -4.19
CA ASP A 78 -52.21 -8.45 -5.36
C ASP A 78 -53.62 -8.93 -4.99
N PHE A 79 -54.46 -9.16 -5.99
CA PHE A 79 -55.75 -9.78 -5.76
C PHE A 79 -55.97 -10.95 -6.71
N LYS A 80 -56.80 -11.90 -6.27
CA LYS A 80 -57.16 -13.10 -7.02
C LYS A 80 -58.67 -13.31 -6.97
N LEU A 81 -59.24 -13.71 -8.10
CA LEU A 81 -60.64 -14.10 -8.17
C LEU A 81 -60.80 -15.47 -7.51
N ILE A 82 -61.57 -15.53 -6.41
CA ILE A 82 -61.81 -16.75 -5.65
C ILE A 82 -63.18 -17.36 -5.92
N LYS A 83 -64.10 -16.57 -6.51
CA LYS A 83 -65.44 -17.03 -6.87
C LYS A 83 -65.86 -16.44 -8.21
N GLY A 84 -66.14 -17.32 -9.17
CA GLY A 84 -66.54 -16.98 -10.55
C GLY A 84 -65.35 -16.95 -11.52
N THR A 85 -65.62 -16.55 -12.77
CA THR A 85 -64.64 -16.60 -13.88
C THR A 85 -64.30 -15.23 -14.47
N GLU A 86 -65.12 -14.22 -14.20
CA GLU A 86 -64.97 -12.83 -14.67
C GLU A 86 -65.50 -11.87 -13.59
N TYR A 87 -65.33 -10.55 -13.76
CA TYR A 87 -65.86 -9.52 -12.86
C TYR A 87 -67.37 -9.31 -13.05
N LEU A 88 -68.16 -10.37 -12.86
CA LEU A 88 -69.62 -10.38 -12.99
C LEU A 88 -70.31 -10.40 -11.63
N PHE A 89 -71.60 -10.03 -11.60
CA PHE A 89 -72.42 -10.06 -10.40
C PHE A 89 -72.35 -11.41 -9.68
N GLY A 90 -72.09 -11.37 -8.36
CA GLY A 90 -71.93 -12.54 -7.49
C GLY A 90 -70.50 -13.10 -7.41
N THR A 91 -69.54 -12.50 -8.11
CA THR A 91 -68.11 -12.87 -8.00
C THR A 91 -67.44 -12.22 -6.79
N THR A 92 -66.33 -12.82 -6.34
CA THR A 92 -65.57 -12.35 -5.18
C THR A 92 -64.08 -12.43 -5.48
N VAL A 93 -63.36 -11.35 -5.17
CA VAL A 93 -61.90 -11.28 -5.18
C VAL A 93 -61.37 -11.20 -3.77
N VAL A 94 -60.21 -11.81 -3.53
CA VAL A 94 -59.45 -11.68 -2.28
C VAL A 94 -58.11 -10.99 -2.56
N TYR A 95 -57.70 -10.13 -1.66
CA TYR A 95 -56.45 -9.39 -1.70
C TYR A 95 -55.42 -10.03 -0.76
N ASN A 96 -54.19 -10.12 -1.23
CA ASN A 96 -53.03 -10.57 -0.47
C ASN A 96 -51.96 -9.49 -0.50
N CYS A 97 -51.33 -9.22 0.64
CA CYS A 97 -50.21 -8.30 0.69
C CYS A 97 -48.93 -8.98 0.22
N LYS A 98 -48.05 -8.20 -0.43
CA LYS A 98 -46.72 -8.65 -0.84
C LYS A 98 -45.83 -8.84 0.38
N LYS A 99 -44.72 -9.56 0.18
CA LYS A 99 -43.71 -9.79 1.21
C LYS A 99 -43.28 -8.47 1.87
N GLY A 100 -43.30 -8.43 3.21
CA GLY A 100 -42.95 -7.26 4.00
C GLY A 100 -44.10 -6.26 4.24
N TYR A 101 -45.31 -6.59 3.79
CA TYR A 101 -46.51 -5.79 3.99
C TYR A 101 -47.62 -6.63 4.64
N GLU A 102 -48.43 -5.99 5.46
CA GLU A 102 -49.55 -6.61 6.17
C GLU A 102 -50.88 -5.92 5.86
N MET A 103 -51.96 -6.68 5.99
CA MET A 103 -53.31 -6.21 5.68
C MET A 103 -53.81 -5.29 6.80
N ALA A 104 -53.80 -3.97 6.56
CA ALA A 104 -54.31 -2.98 7.51
C ALA A 104 -55.85 -2.89 7.47
N SER A 105 -56.47 -3.27 6.35
CA SER A 105 -57.92 -3.28 6.19
C SER A 105 -58.58 -4.46 6.91
N ARG A 106 -59.71 -4.20 7.57
CA ARG A 106 -60.49 -5.24 8.29
C ARG A 106 -61.03 -6.35 7.38
N ILE A 107 -61.23 -6.04 6.10
CA ILE A 107 -61.78 -6.96 5.10
C ILE A 107 -60.81 -7.00 3.93
N ASN A 108 -60.32 -8.20 3.60
CA ASN A 108 -59.40 -8.43 2.49
C ASN A 108 -60.11 -8.86 1.20
N GLN A 109 -61.44 -8.82 1.14
CA GLN A 109 -62.21 -9.29 0.00
C GLN A 109 -63.28 -8.31 -0.45
N ARG A 110 -63.59 -8.36 -1.74
CA ARG A 110 -64.66 -7.56 -2.35
C ARG A 110 -65.54 -8.46 -3.18
N SER A 111 -66.85 -8.25 -3.14
CA SER A 111 -67.80 -8.97 -3.97
C SER A 111 -68.53 -8.03 -4.92
N CYS A 112 -68.72 -8.46 -6.16
CA CYS A 112 -69.43 -7.71 -7.18
C CYS A 112 -70.94 -7.79 -6.91
N ARG A 113 -71.52 -6.67 -6.44
CA ARG A 113 -72.95 -6.49 -6.16
C ARG A 113 -73.63 -5.68 -7.26
N ALA A 114 -74.94 -5.45 -7.11
CA ALA A 114 -75.74 -4.74 -8.09
C ALA A 114 -75.26 -3.29 -8.31
N GLN A 115 -74.68 -2.67 -7.29
CA GLN A 115 -74.12 -1.31 -7.36
C GLN A 115 -72.61 -1.26 -7.66
N GLY A 116 -71.96 -2.40 -7.89
CA GLY A 116 -70.50 -2.51 -8.01
C GLY A 116 -69.89 -3.28 -6.85
N TRP A 117 -68.60 -3.09 -6.62
CA TRP A 117 -67.89 -3.74 -5.51
C TRP A 117 -68.35 -3.20 -4.15
N ASP A 118 -68.64 -4.08 -3.19
CA ASP A 118 -69.27 -3.74 -1.90
C ASP A 118 -68.35 -3.03 -0.90
N ASN A 119 -67.09 -3.43 -0.78
CA ASN A 119 -66.11 -2.81 0.14
C ASN A 119 -65.19 -1.84 -0.60
N ALA A 120 -64.37 -1.06 0.12
CA ALA A 120 -63.26 -0.31 -0.49
C ALA A 120 -62.11 -1.26 -0.93
N VAL A 121 -61.15 -0.75 -1.72
CA VAL A 121 -59.91 -1.49 -2.01
C VAL A 121 -59.15 -1.69 -0.68
N PRO A 122 -58.81 -2.93 -0.28
CA PRO A 122 -58.04 -3.18 0.92
C PRO A 122 -56.65 -2.52 0.84
N VAL A 123 -56.12 -2.09 1.98
CA VAL A 123 -54.83 -1.40 2.11
C VAL A 123 -53.81 -2.32 2.74
N CYS A 124 -52.65 -2.44 2.11
CA CYS A 124 -51.46 -3.11 2.63
C CYS A 124 -50.47 -2.07 3.17
N GLU A 125 -50.16 -2.15 4.45
CA GLU A 125 -49.17 -1.29 5.11
C GLU A 125 -47.85 -2.04 5.30
N VAL A 126 -46.75 -1.31 5.32
CA VAL A 126 -45.43 -1.91 5.52
C VAL A 126 -45.33 -2.43 6.95
N VAL A 127 -44.77 -3.63 7.11
CA VAL A 127 -44.51 -4.19 8.43
C VAL A 127 -43.49 -3.31 9.16
N LYS A 128 -43.79 -2.96 10.41
CA LYS A 128 -42.95 -2.10 11.25
C LYS A 128 -42.25 -2.92 12.33
N CYS A 129 -40.98 -2.61 12.58
CA CYS A 129 -40.21 -3.16 13.68
C CYS A 129 -40.24 -2.23 14.91
N PRO A 130 -40.07 -2.77 16.13
CA PRO A 130 -40.01 -1.98 17.36
C PRO A 130 -38.91 -0.93 17.31
N ALA A 131 -39.17 0.23 17.91
CA ALA A 131 -38.15 1.26 18.06
C ALA A 131 -36.93 0.72 18.83
N ILE A 132 -35.73 1.03 18.33
CA ILE A 132 -34.47 0.68 18.96
C ILE A 132 -34.10 1.75 19.98
N ARG A 133 -33.93 1.33 21.23
CA ARG A 133 -33.33 2.12 22.31
C ARG A 133 -31.97 1.52 22.63
N THR A 134 -30.90 2.31 22.49
CA THR A 134 -29.55 1.90 22.88
C THR A 134 -29.18 2.47 24.25
N ASP A 135 -28.22 1.83 24.91
CA ASP A 135 -27.58 2.36 26.10
C ASP A 135 -26.52 3.41 25.72
N TRP A 136 -25.96 4.11 26.73
CA TRP A 136 -24.94 5.14 26.56
C TRP A 136 -23.62 4.65 25.92
N GLU A 137 -23.39 3.33 25.83
CA GLU A 137 -22.17 2.76 25.25
C GLU A 137 -22.24 2.58 23.72
N VAL A 138 -23.44 2.53 23.14
CA VAL A 138 -23.67 2.17 21.73
C VAL A 138 -24.44 3.28 21.02
N THR A 139 -23.95 3.71 19.86
CA THR A 139 -24.68 4.56 18.92
C THR A 139 -25.36 3.71 17.86
N ALA A 140 -26.58 4.08 17.49
CA ALA A 140 -27.33 3.47 16.40
C ALA A 140 -27.59 4.51 15.30
N SER A 141 -27.41 4.11 14.05
CA SER A 141 -27.66 4.94 12.88
C SER A 141 -28.62 4.23 11.91
N GLY A 142 -29.57 5.00 11.35
CA GLY A 142 -30.68 4.48 10.54
C GLY A 142 -32.05 4.85 11.11
N ASN A 143 -33.11 4.15 10.66
CA ASN A 143 -34.49 4.40 11.08
C ASN A 143 -34.81 3.74 12.43
N THR A 144 -34.27 4.28 13.52
CA THR A 144 -34.38 3.68 14.86
C THR A 144 -35.74 3.83 15.52
N GLU A 145 -36.55 4.83 15.15
CA GLU A 145 -37.87 5.09 15.77
C GLU A 145 -39.02 4.42 15.01
N GLU A 146 -38.95 4.42 13.67
CA GLU A 146 -40.01 3.90 12.79
C GLU A 146 -39.44 2.88 11.78
N GLY A 147 -38.74 1.85 12.27
CA GLY A 147 -38.12 0.84 11.42
C GLY A 147 -39.16 0.12 10.56
N ARG A 148 -38.95 0.09 9.24
CA ARG A 148 -39.81 -0.60 8.26
C ARG A 148 -39.13 -1.84 7.73
N TYR A 149 -39.90 -2.80 7.22
CA TYR A 149 -39.36 -4.00 6.58
C TYR A 149 -38.23 -3.66 5.59
N GLY A 150 -37.08 -4.31 5.78
CA GLY A 150 -35.88 -4.09 4.97
C GLY A 150 -34.98 -2.92 5.42
N ASP A 151 -35.42 -2.05 6.33
CA ASP A 151 -34.56 -1.03 6.92
C ASP A 151 -33.42 -1.71 7.71
N VAL A 152 -32.25 -1.09 7.69
CA VAL A 152 -31.02 -1.55 8.35
C VAL A 152 -30.59 -0.52 9.40
N ILE A 153 -30.24 -1.00 10.58
CA ILE A 153 -29.65 -0.21 11.66
C ILE A 153 -28.19 -0.63 11.84
N HIS A 154 -27.29 0.35 11.76
CA HIS A 154 -25.88 0.17 11.97
C HIS A 154 -25.47 0.67 13.36
N PHE A 155 -24.74 -0.17 14.11
CA PHE A 155 -24.29 0.11 15.46
C PHE A 155 -22.79 0.33 15.55
N GLU A 156 -22.40 1.31 16.36
CA GLU A 156 -21.00 1.58 16.70
C GLU A 156 -20.85 1.80 18.21
N CYS A 157 -19.65 1.51 18.73
CA CYS A 157 -19.33 1.84 20.12
C CYS A 157 -18.96 3.31 20.25
N VAL A 158 -19.48 3.99 21.27
CA VAL A 158 -19.13 5.39 21.57
C VAL A 158 -17.65 5.53 21.91
N SER A 159 -17.11 4.59 22.69
CA SER A 159 -15.69 4.55 23.01
C SER A 159 -14.89 3.93 21.87
N SER A 160 -13.83 4.61 21.44
CA SER A 160 -12.93 4.12 20.41
C SER A 160 -12.07 2.93 20.87
N ASP A 161 -12.05 2.62 22.17
CA ASP A 161 -11.31 1.48 22.76
C ASP A 161 -12.17 0.22 22.87
N LYS A 162 -13.43 0.31 22.46
CA LYS A 162 -14.36 -0.80 22.40
C LYS A 162 -14.77 -1.11 20.96
N MET A 163 -15.18 -2.35 20.74
CA MET A 163 -15.73 -2.84 19.49
C MET A 163 -17.08 -3.51 19.74
N ILE A 164 -17.90 -3.56 18.69
CA ILE A 164 -19.16 -4.29 18.70
C ILE A 164 -18.88 -5.79 18.92
N ASP A 165 -19.63 -6.38 19.84
CA ASP A 165 -19.66 -7.82 20.07
C ASP A 165 -20.87 -8.44 19.36
N GLY A 166 -20.60 -9.14 18.25
CA GLY A 166 -21.63 -9.70 17.38
C GLY A 166 -21.81 -8.90 16.09
N ASN A 167 -23.05 -8.84 15.59
CA ASN A 167 -23.38 -8.18 14.32
C ASN A 167 -23.47 -6.66 14.51
N SER A 168 -22.74 -5.90 13.69
CA SER A 168 -22.83 -4.44 13.63
C SER A 168 -24.12 -3.95 12.96
N ASP A 169 -24.77 -4.81 12.19
CA ASP A 169 -25.92 -4.45 11.38
C ASP A 169 -27.08 -5.39 11.65
N ILE A 170 -28.25 -4.82 11.89
CA ILE A 170 -29.51 -5.56 12.01
C ILE A 170 -30.51 -5.04 10.99
N HIS A 171 -31.38 -5.91 10.49
CA HIS A 171 -32.41 -5.53 9.52
C HIS A 171 -33.81 -5.93 9.99
N CYS A 172 -34.81 -5.15 9.59
CA CYS A 172 -36.20 -5.43 9.94
C CYS A 172 -36.77 -6.56 9.08
N LYS A 173 -37.16 -7.67 9.72
CA LYS A 173 -37.70 -8.86 9.03
C LYS A 173 -39.17 -8.70 8.70
N GLU A 174 -39.66 -9.59 7.83
CA GLU A 174 -41.08 -9.62 7.41
C GLU A 174 -42.04 -9.93 8.58
N THR A 175 -41.52 -10.46 9.68
CA THR A 175 -42.25 -10.76 10.91
C THR A 175 -42.42 -9.54 11.83
N GLY A 176 -41.88 -8.37 11.46
CA GLY A 176 -41.91 -7.19 12.32
C GLY A 176 -40.94 -7.27 13.49
N THR A 177 -39.88 -8.08 13.37
CA THR A 177 -38.82 -8.19 14.36
C THR A 177 -37.47 -7.95 13.71
N TRP A 178 -36.53 -7.38 14.46
CA TRP A 178 -35.17 -7.21 14.01
C TRP A 178 -34.46 -8.56 13.82
N SER A 179 -33.48 -8.62 12.92
CA SER A 179 -32.73 -9.84 12.62
C SER A 179 -31.99 -10.37 13.83
N ASP A 180 -31.39 -9.49 14.62
CA ASP A 180 -30.66 -9.76 15.85
C ASP A 180 -31.02 -8.74 16.94
N ALA A 181 -30.54 -9.00 18.17
CA ALA A 181 -30.64 -8.05 19.28
C ALA A 181 -29.63 -6.91 19.14
N VAL A 182 -29.88 -5.79 19.85
CA VAL A 182 -28.92 -4.69 19.97
C VAL A 182 -27.61 -5.24 20.54
N PRO A 183 -26.47 -5.07 19.85
CA PRO A 183 -25.21 -5.63 20.30
C PRO A 183 -24.63 -4.87 21.50
N LYS A 184 -23.67 -5.49 22.17
CA LYS A 184 -22.92 -4.86 23.27
C LYS A 184 -21.53 -4.45 22.83
N CYS A 185 -20.93 -3.51 23.55
CA CYS A 185 -19.54 -3.13 23.36
C CYS A 185 -18.62 -3.98 24.24
N LYS A 186 -17.61 -4.59 23.62
CA LYS A 186 -16.50 -5.26 24.32
C LYS A 186 -15.20 -4.50 24.13
N VAL A 187 -14.29 -4.62 25.08
CA VAL A 187 -12.95 -4.01 24.98
C VAL A 187 -12.20 -4.66 23.81
N ILE A 188 -11.47 -3.84 23.06
CA ILE A 188 -10.61 -4.33 21.96
C ILE A 188 -9.40 -5.04 22.59
N THR A 189 -9.36 -6.36 22.44
CA THR A 189 -8.22 -7.19 22.84
C THR A 189 -7.79 -8.12 21.72
N CYS A 190 -6.49 -8.33 21.61
CA CYS A 190 -5.87 -9.27 20.69
C CYS A 190 -5.22 -10.42 21.46
N ALA A 191 -5.35 -11.64 20.95
CA ALA A 191 -4.61 -12.78 21.48
C ALA A 191 -3.17 -12.79 20.97
N ALA A 192 -2.27 -13.43 21.71
CA ALA A 192 -0.92 -13.73 21.22
C ALA A 192 -1.01 -14.56 19.93
N PRO A 193 -0.46 -14.09 18.80
CA PRO A 193 -0.51 -14.83 17.55
C PRO A 193 0.53 -15.95 17.54
N VAL A 194 0.27 -16.97 16.73
CA VAL A 194 1.26 -18.02 16.42
C VAL A 194 2.10 -17.52 15.26
N ILE A 195 3.43 -17.47 15.44
CA ILE A 195 4.37 -16.90 14.45
C ILE A 195 5.16 -18.05 13.83
N PRO A 196 4.98 -18.34 12.53
CA PRO A 196 5.82 -19.32 11.83
C PRO A 196 7.30 -18.89 11.86
N ASN A 197 8.19 -19.80 12.23
CA ASN A 197 9.63 -19.55 12.38
C ASN A 197 9.97 -18.40 13.34
N GLY A 198 9.14 -18.16 14.35
CA GLY A 198 9.39 -17.17 15.38
C GLY A 198 8.60 -17.44 16.66
N TYR A 199 8.75 -16.55 17.63
CA TYR A 199 8.05 -16.62 18.91
C TYR A 199 7.80 -15.22 19.48
N VAL A 200 6.71 -15.10 20.23
CA VAL A 200 6.38 -13.87 20.95
C VAL A 200 7.29 -13.74 22.17
N VAL A 201 7.88 -12.56 22.37
CA VAL A 201 8.68 -12.24 23.55
C VAL A 201 7.72 -11.84 24.67
N GLU A 202 7.80 -12.53 25.81
CA GLU A 202 6.91 -12.31 26.97
C GLU A 202 5.41 -12.35 26.60
N PRO A 203 4.89 -13.51 26.20
CA PRO A 203 3.51 -13.63 25.75
C PRO A 203 2.53 -13.24 26.87
N ARG A 204 1.59 -12.36 26.54
CA ARG A 204 0.46 -12.01 27.40
C ARG A 204 -0.78 -12.76 26.94
N PRO A 205 -1.71 -13.10 27.86
CA PRO A 205 -2.97 -13.72 27.48
C PRO A 205 -3.79 -12.82 26.54
N GLU A 206 -3.76 -11.50 26.79
CA GLU A 206 -4.47 -10.50 26.00
C GLU A 206 -3.64 -9.22 25.85
N TYR A 207 -3.72 -8.61 24.67
CA TYR A 207 -3.10 -7.34 24.31
C TYR A 207 -4.19 -6.30 24.10
N GLN A 208 -4.11 -5.18 24.82
CA GLN A 208 -5.05 -4.06 24.69
C GLN A 208 -4.85 -3.31 23.35
N LYS A 209 -5.84 -2.51 22.94
CA LYS A 209 -5.73 -1.64 21.77
C LYS A 209 -4.43 -0.83 21.77
N ASP A 210 -3.84 -0.68 20.58
CA ASP A 210 -2.57 0.00 20.31
C ASP A 210 -1.32 -0.64 20.96
N ALA A 211 -1.47 -1.74 21.70
CA ALA A 211 -0.34 -2.51 22.20
C ALA A 211 0.49 -3.07 21.04
N THR A 212 1.80 -2.94 21.12
CA THR A 212 2.75 -3.46 20.14
C THR A 212 3.16 -4.89 20.48
N LEU A 213 3.17 -5.77 19.47
CA LEU A 213 3.68 -7.13 19.63
C LEU A 213 5.20 -7.13 19.53
N LYS A 214 5.87 -7.61 20.58
CA LYS A 214 7.30 -7.91 20.54
C LYS A 214 7.47 -9.38 20.20
N TYR A 215 8.16 -9.67 19.11
CA TYR A 215 8.46 -11.03 18.68
C TYR A 215 9.88 -11.14 18.16
N LYS A 216 10.43 -12.35 18.21
CA LYS A 216 11.74 -12.70 17.65
C LYS A 216 11.57 -13.81 16.63
N CYS A 217 12.40 -13.77 15.60
CA CYS A 217 12.46 -14.82 14.60
C CYS A 217 13.55 -15.83 14.97
N ASN A 218 13.36 -17.07 14.52
CA ASN A 218 14.34 -18.13 14.65
C ASN A 218 15.55 -17.84 13.75
N GLU A 219 16.64 -18.55 13.98
CA GLU A 219 17.87 -18.43 13.21
C GLU A 219 17.62 -18.59 11.70
N GLY A 220 18.18 -17.69 10.88
CA GLY A 220 17.96 -17.65 9.44
C GLY A 220 16.68 -16.93 8.98
N PHE A 221 15.91 -16.32 9.90
CA PHE A 221 14.70 -15.56 9.58
C PHE A 221 14.73 -14.14 10.18
N LYS A 222 14.09 -13.18 9.50
CA LYS A 222 13.96 -11.79 9.90
C LYS A 222 12.49 -11.35 10.00
N PRO A 223 12.16 -10.43 10.90
CA PRO A 223 10.80 -9.89 10.98
C PRO A 223 10.48 -9.10 9.71
N ARG A 224 9.24 -9.18 9.23
CA ARG A 224 8.75 -8.32 8.16
C ARG A 224 8.75 -6.85 8.62
N GLU A 225 8.92 -5.92 7.68
CA GLU A 225 8.86 -4.49 8.00
C GLU A 225 7.55 -4.10 8.66
N GLY A 226 7.66 -3.31 9.73
CA GLY A 226 6.54 -2.82 10.51
C GLY A 226 6.37 -3.51 11.86
N ILE A 227 5.67 -2.85 12.77
CA ILE A 227 5.42 -3.34 14.13
C ILE A 227 3.93 -3.66 14.24
N PRO A 228 3.54 -4.94 14.44
CA PRO A 228 2.15 -5.32 14.64
C PRO A 228 1.59 -4.61 15.88
N LYS A 229 0.47 -3.90 15.71
CA LYS A 229 -0.28 -3.24 16.78
C LYS A 229 -1.65 -3.88 16.91
N CYS A 230 -2.17 -3.98 18.13
CA CYS A 230 -3.52 -4.48 18.32
C CYS A 230 -4.55 -3.43 17.88
N ALA A 231 -5.47 -3.83 16.99
CA ALA A 231 -6.53 -2.99 16.45
C ALA A 231 -7.90 -3.66 16.56
N LYS A 232 -8.95 -2.96 16.11
CA LYS A 232 -10.37 -3.36 16.24
C LYS A 232 -10.68 -4.76 15.69
N PHE A 233 -9.95 -5.20 14.66
CA PHE A 233 -10.17 -6.49 13.99
C PHE A 233 -8.99 -7.47 14.17
N GLY A 234 -8.15 -7.25 15.18
CA GLY A 234 -6.93 -8.03 15.41
C GLY A 234 -5.66 -7.22 15.15
N TRP A 235 -4.55 -7.91 14.86
CA TRP A 235 -3.26 -7.27 14.64
C TRP A 235 -3.22 -6.50 13.30
N THR A 236 -2.67 -5.28 13.30
CA THR A 236 -2.55 -4.43 12.10
C THR A 236 -1.70 -5.04 11.00
N LEU A 237 -0.74 -5.88 11.37
CA LEU A 237 0.14 -6.62 10.48
C LEU A 237 0.14 -8.07 10.94
N ASN A 238 0.16 -9.02 10.02
CA ASN A 238 0.36 -10.42 10.37
C ASN A 238 1.85 -10.63 10.72
N PRO A 239 2.20 -10.97 11.98
CA PRO A 239 3.59 -11.21 12.34
C PRO A 239 4.07 -12.51 11.70
N GLU A 240 4.95 -12.36 10.72
CA GLU A 240 5.60 -13.45 10.00
C GLU A 240 7.11 -13.20 9.98
N CYS A 241 7.87 -14.28 10.05
CA CYS A 241 9.32 -14.26 9.92
C CYS A 241 9.67 -14.71 8.51
N ASP A 242 10.17 -13.77 7.70
CA ASP A 242 10.62 -14.02 6.33
C ASP A 242 12.06 -14.57 6.37
N GLU A 243 12.42 -15.47 5.44
CA GLU A 243 13.78 -16.03 5.37
C GLU A 243 14.81 -14.92 5.11
N VAL A 244 15.95 -14.94 5.80
CA VAL A 244 17.04 -13.99 5.59
C VAL A 244 17.74 -14.33 4.29
N THR A 245 17.46 -13.50 3.29
CA THR A 245 18.12 -13.58 1.99
C THR A 245 18.66 -12.22 1.56
N CYS A 246 19.78 -12.27 0.84
CA CYS A 246 20.36 -11.15 0.12
C CYS A 246 20.15 -11.38 -1.38
N GLU A 247 19.49 -10.41 -2.02
CA GLU A 247 19.32 -10.41 -3.47
C GLU A 247 20.50 -9.70 -4.13
N LEU A 248 21.07 -10.36 -5.14
CA LEU A 248 22.09 -9.78 -5.98
C LEU A 248 21.42 -8.93 -7.07
N LYS A 249 21.36 -7.61 -6.85
CA LYS A 249 20.80 -6.64 -7.82
C LYS A 249 21.64 -6.49 -9.10
N SER A 250 22.92 -6.85 -9.02
CA SER A 250 23.87 -6.69 -10.12
C SER A 250 23.77 -7.86 -11.10
N ASN A 251 22.81 -7.80 -12.02
CA ASN A 251 22.61 -8.90 -12.98
C ASN A 251 22.90 -8.53 -14.45
N THR A 252 23.70 -7.50 -14.77
CA THR A 252 24.25 -7.36 -16.15
C THR A 252 25.32 -6.28 -16.36
N PHE A 253 25.33 -5.17 -15.62
CA PHE A 253 26.20 -4.04 -15.99
C PHE A 253 27.61 -4.14 -15.37
N GLY A 254 28.62 -4.28 -16.23
CA GLY A 254 30.03 -4.24 -15.82
C GLY A 254 30.57 -5.48 -15.13
N VAL A 255 29.77 -6.51 -14.86
CA VAL A 255 30.22 -7.78 -14.25
C VAL A 255 30.78 -8.73 -15.32
N LYS A 256 31.99 -9.25 -15.10
CA LYS A 256 32.67 -10.22 -15.98
C LYS A 256 32.39 -11.67 -15.58
N LYS A 257 32.38 -11.97 -14.28
CA LYS A 257 32.16 -13.32 -13.74
C LYS A 257 31.48 -13.25 -12.38
N ILE A 258 30.53 -14.15 -12.14
CA ILE A 258 29.86 -14.37 -10.85
C ILE A 258 30.05 -15.84 -10.47
N ASN A 259 30.41 -16.09 -9.21
CA ASN A 259 30.56 -17.43 -8.67
C ASN A 259 29.81 -17.51 -7.31
N PRO A 260 28.84 -18.42 -7.15
CA PRO A 260 28.34 -19.42 -8.11
C PRO A 260 27.48 -18.82 -9.24
N TYR A 261 27.59 -19.38 -10.45
CA TYR A 261 26.88 -18.89 -11.64
C TYR A 261 25.37 -19.11 -11.53
N GLY A 262 24.58 -18.09 -11.90
CA GLY A 262 23.12 -18.19 -12.00
C GLY A 262 22.36 -18.07 -10.67
N LYS A 263 23.06 -17.97 -9.54
CA LYS A 263 22.44 -17.73 -8.23
C LYS A 263 22.28 -16.24 -7.98
N THR A 264 21.05 -15.80 -7.76
CA THR A 264 20.71 -14.38 -7.50
C THR A 264 20.23 -14.14 -6.08
N ILE A 265 19.89 -15.19 -5.33
CA ILE A 265 19.40 -15.13 -3.96
C ILE A 265 20.34 -15.95 -3.08
N PHE A 266 20.87 -15.32 -2.04
CA PHE A 266 21.84 -15.90 -1.12
C PHE A 266 21.29 -15.88 0.30
N ARG A 267 21.40 -16.99 1.01
CA ARG A 267 21.02 -17.10 2.43
C ARG A 267 22.07 -16.46 3.32
N ALA A 268 21.69 -16.13 4.55
CA ALA A 268 22.63 -15.70 5.58
C ALA A 268 23.83 -16.67 5.69
N GLY A 269 25.04 -16.12 5.72
CA GLY A 269 26.32 -16.84 5.74
C GLY A 269 26.84 -17.27 4.37
N GLU A 270 26.02 -17.24 3.31
CA GLU A 270 26.50 -17.56 1.96
C GLU A 270 27.27 -16.40 1.33
N SER A 271 28.24 -16.73 0.48
CA SER A 271 29.07 -15.74 -0.19
C SER A 271 28.98 -15.82 -1.71
N VAL A 272 29.07 -14.67 -2.36
CA VAL A 272 29.20 -14.54 -3.82
C VAL A 272 30.51 -13.86 -4.16
N GLU A 273 31.26 -14.43 -5.10
CA GLU A 273 32.46 -13.80 -5.66
C GLU A 273 32.11 -13.13 -6.98
N ILE A 274 32.38 -11.82 -7.06
CA ILE A 274 32.11 -10.99 -8.23
C ILE A 274 33.42 -10.48 -8.79
N SER A 275 33.61 -10.66 -10.10
CA SER A 275 34.69 -10.06 -10.86
C SER A 275 34.12 -9.05 -11.86
N CYS A 276 34.57 -7.81 -11.79
CA CYS A 276 34.18 -6.74 -12.71
C CYS A 276 34.98 -6.82 -14.03
N SER A 277 34.39 -6.27 -15.08
CA SER A 277 34.99 -6.10 -16.40
C SER A 277 36.05 -5.00 -16.37
N GLU A 278 36.89 -4.93 -17.41
CA GLU A 278 38.07 -4.07 -17.43
C GLU A 278 37.79 -2.57 -17.27
N LYS A 279 36.57 -2.11 -17.55
CA LYS A 279 36.17 -0.69 -17.42
C LYS A 279 35.54 -0.36 -16.06
N TYR A 280 35.52 -1.30 -15.12
CA TYR A 280 34.77 -1.20 -13.87
C TYR A 280 35.63 -1.60 -12.66
N TRP A 281 35.25 -1.07 -11.49
CA TRP A 281 35.74 -1.47 -10.16
C TRP A 281 34.57 -1.87 -9.27
N LEU A 282 34.85 -2.63 -8.22
CA LEU A 282 33.84 -2.84 -7.17
C LEU A 282 33.62 -1.55 -6.40
N PHE A 283 32.34 -1.22 -6.16
CA PHE A 283 31.88 0.00 -5.51
C PHE A 283 32.77 0.40 -4.31
N GLY A 284 33.29 1.63 -4.33
CA GLY A 284 34.10 2.16 -3.23
C GLY A 284 35.47 1.48 -3.02
N THR A 285 35.96 0.71 -3.99
CA THR A 285 37.29 0.08 -4.00
C THR A 285 37.98 0.28 -5.36
N LYS A 286 39.30 0.03 -5.45
CA LYS A 286 40.04 -0.05 -6.72
C LYS A 286 40.29 -1.50 -7.18
N GLU A 287 39.55 -2.45 -6.58
CA GLU A 287 39.69 -3.87 -6.83
C GLU A 287 38.76 -4.31 -7.97
N THR A 288 39.18 -5.35 -8.69
CA THR A 288 38.43 -5.92 -9.81
C THR A 288 37.69 -7.20 -9.44
N SER A 289 38.00 -7.83 -8.30
CA SER A 289 37.32 -9.03 -7.83
C SER A 289 37.36 -9.16 -6.32
N ARG A 290 36.23 -9.53 -5.70
CA ARG A 290 36.10 -9.76 -4.26
C ARG A 290 34.92 -10.69 -3.96
N SER A 291 34.99 -11.38 -2.82
CA SER A 291 33.86 -12.10 -2.23
C SER A 291 33.03 -11.22 -1.30
N PHE A 292 31.71 -11.31 -1.43
CA PHE A 292 30.71 -10.65 -0.62
C PHE A 292 29.91 -11.68 0.16
N ILE A 293 29.62 -11.43 1.43
CA ILE A 293 28.95 -12.36 2.33
C ILE A 293 27.58 -11.77 2.70
N CYS A 294 26.52 -12.57 2.59
CA CYS A 294 25.21 -12.20 3.08
C CYS A 294 25.18 -12.33 4.61
N LYS A 295 24.99 -11.22 5.32
CA LYS A 295 24.93 -11.21 6.79
C LYS A 295 23.56 -11.69 7.29
N ASP A 296 23.49 -11.99 8.59
CA ASP A 296 22.26 -12.43 9.27
C ASP A 296 21.14 -11.39 9.30
N ASN A 297 21.44 -10.12 8.99
CA ASN A 297 20.43 -9.06 8.85
C ASN A 297 19.83 -8.98 7.43
N GLY A 298 20.30 -9.80 6.49
CA GLY A 298 19.86 -9.77 5.09
C GLY A 298 20.47 -8.64 4.27
N GLU A 299 21.59 -8.08 4.73
CA GLU A 299 22.40 -7.13 3.97
C GLU A 299 23.74 -7.75 3.60
N TRP A 300 24.32 -7.30 2.49
CA TRP A 300 25.67 -7.68 2.11
C TRP A 300 26.72 -7.08 3.07
N ASP A 301 27.86 -7.74 3.22
CA ASP A 301 29.02 -7.21 3.94
C ASP A 301 29.54 -5.89 3.36
N TYR A 302 29.60 -5.84 2.03
CA TYR A 302 29.84 -4.67 1.19
C TYR A 302 28.87 -4.71 -0.01
N GLU A 303 28.56 -3.55 -0.59
CA GLU A 303 27.65 -3.51 -1.75
C GLU A 303 28.27 -4.22 -2.97
N PRO A 304 27.67 -5.31 -3.48
CA PRO A 304 28.24 -6.16 -4.53
C PRO A 304 27.97 -5.60 -5.94
N VAL A 305 28.36 -4.33 -6.17
CA VAL A 305 28.08 -3.58 -7.40
C VAL A 305 29.38 -3.19 -8.11
N CYS A 306 29.41 -3.38 -9.43
CA CYS A 306 30.49 -2.87 -10.28
C CYS A 306 30.16 -1.44 -10.74
N GLU A 307 31.03 -0.49 -10.46
CA GLU A 307 30.95 0.90 -10.90
C GLU A 307 31.94 1.19 -12.03
N GLU A 308 31.60 2.08 -12.95
CA GLU A 308 32.51 2.49 -14.02
C GLU A 308 33.73 3.22 -13.46
N ILE A 309 34.91 2.92 -14.01
CA ILE A 309 36.16 3.60 -13.65
C ILE A 309 36.08 5.05 -14.12
N THR A 310 36.19 5.97 -13.15
CA THR A 310 36.30 7.39 -13.39
C THR A 310 37.52 7.95 -12.67
N CYS A 311 38.28 8.80 -13.35
CA CYS A 311 39.39 9.50 -12.72
C CYS A 311 38.87 10.70 -11.93
N GLU A 312 39.39 10.90 -10.73
CA GLU A 312 39.12 12.10 -9.95
C GLU A 312 39.65 13.36 -10.67
N THR A 313 39.10 14.53 -10.34
CA THR A 313 39.66 15.78 -10.86
C THR A 313 41.07 15.95 -10.28
N PRO A 314 42.10 16.23 -11.10
CA PRO A 314 43.42 16.54 -10.59
C PRO A 314 43.36 17.68 -9.57
N HIS A 315 43.88 17.44 -8.36
CA HIS A 315 44.03 18.44 -7.30
C HIS A 315 45.46 19.00 -7.22
N ASP A 316 46.27 18.79 -8.26
CA ASP A 316 47.63 19.31 -8.35
C ASP A 316 47.61 20.84 -8.38
N GLN A 317 48.31 21.45 -7.42
CA GLN A 317 48.30 22.89 -7.15
C GLN A 317 49.02 23.70 -8.24
N HIS A 318 49.75 23.04 -9.15
CA HIS A 318 50.53 23.67 -10.22
C HIS A 318 49.95 23.46 -11.61
N VAL A 319 48.71 22.93 -11.72
CA VAL A 319 47.96 22.91 -12.98
C VAL A 319 47.12 24.19 -13.07
N TYR A 320 47.46 25.06 -14.02
CA TYR A 320 46.79 26.33 -14.23
C TYR A 320 45.55 26.17 -15.11
N TYR A 321 44.41 26.59 -14.54
CA TYR A 321 43.06 26.74 -15.10
C TYR A 321 42.16 25.49 -15.17
N PRO A 322 40.88 25.71 -15.49
CA PRO A 322 39.71 25.87 -14.63
C PRO A 322 38.92 24.56 -14.47
N SER A 323 38.27 24.38 -13.31
CA SER A 323 37.54 23.15 -12.93
C SER A 323 36.48 22.65 -13.92
N TYR A 324 36.06 23.48 -14.90
CA TYR A 324 35.04 23.12 -15.88
C TYR A 324 35.54 22.23 -17.04
N TYR A 325 36.83 22.17 -17.39
CA TYR A 325 37.29 21.33 -18.52
C TYR A 325 37.36 19.82 -18.21
N PHE A 326 37.50 19.46 -16.94
CA PHE A 326 37.41 18.07 -16.47
C PHE A 326 35.96 17.66 -16.12
N SER A 327 34.97 18.56 -16.21
CA SER A 327 33.63 18.35 -15.62
C SER A 327 32.70 17.37 -16.34
N ARG A 328 32.94 17.03 -17.61
CA ARG A 328 31.94 16.32 -18.45
C ARG A 328 32.29 14.88 -18.86
N ASP A 329 33.57 14.50 -18.86
CA ASP A 329 33.98 13.12 -19.17
C ASP A 329 35.33 12.79 -18.53
N LYS A 330 35.29 11.99 -17.47
CA LYS A 330 36.47 11.49 -16.74
C LYS A 330 36.52 9.97 -16.76
N LYS A 331 35.84 9.33 -17.70
CA LYS A 331 35.80 7.87 -17.80
C LYS A 331 37.16 7.32 -18.23
N LEU A 332 37.39 6.04 -17.96
CA LEU A 332 38.59 5.33 -18.41
C LEU A 332 38.82 5.52 -19.92
N GLY A 333 40.00 5.99 -20.30
CA GLY A 333 40.39 6.30 -21.68
C GLY A 333 40.09 7.74 -22.13
N ALA A 334 39.44 8.56 -21.30
CA ALA A 334 39.23 9.98 -21.62
C ALA A 334 40.57 10.71 -21.71
N ILE A 335 40.73 11.54 -22.74
CA ILE A 335 41.93 12.35 -22.96
C ILE A 335 41.60 13.80 -22.65
N LYS A 336 42.44 14.47 -21.85
CA LYS A 336 42.27 15.86 -21.43
C LYS A 336 43.56 16.65 -21.56
N SER A 337 43.47 17.82 -22.16
CA SER A 337 44.55 18.80 -22.12
C SER A 337 44.58 19.50 -20.77
N TYR A 338 45.78 19.79 -20.27
CA TYR A 338 46.01 20.52 -19.03
C TYR A 338 47.13 21.54 -19.24
N SER A 339 47.20 22.58 -18.42
CA SER A 339 48.25 23.59 -18.48
C SER A 339 48.93 23.72 -17.12
N CYS A 340 50.21 24.05 -17.10
CA CYS A 340 50.97 24.21 -15.87
C CYS A 340 51.10 25.68 -15.48
N GLU A 341 51.18 25.95 -14.18
CA GLU A 341 51.49 27.25 -13.60
C GLU A 341 52.91 27.68 -13.97
N THR A 342 53.17 28.99 -14.00
CA THR A 342 54.46 29.58 -14.38
C THR A 342 55.62 28.97 -13.59
N GLY A 343 56.57 28.34 -14.31
CA GLY A 343 57.75 27.67 -13.72
C GLY A 343 57.75 26.15 -13.85
N TYR A 344 56.65 25.53 -14.30
CA TYR A 344 56.53 24.09 -14.52
C TYR A 344 56.26 23.75 -15.99
N ARG A 345 56.73 22.59 -16.47
CA ARG A 345 56.48 22.11 -17.85
C ARG A 345 55.57 20.89 -17.87
N LYS A 346 54.69 20.82 -18.88
CA LYS A 346 53.84 19.65 -19.13
C LYS A 346 54.73 18.46 -19.49
N THR A 347 54.45 17.30 -18.90
CA THR A 347 55.13 16.04 -19.24
C THR A 347 54.62 15.46 -20.57
N ALA A 348 53.40 15.83 -20.98
CA ALA A 348 52.85 15.57 -22.31
C ALA A 348 51.83 16.66 -22.69
N ALA A 349 51.45 16.71 -23.97
CA ALA A 349 50.42 17.63 -24.45
C ALA A 349 49.04 17.37 -23.82
N GLU A 350 48.76 16.11 -23.49
CA GLU A 350 47.48 15.63 -22.98
C GLU A 350 47.70 14.54 -21.91
N ALA A 351 46.75 14.38 -21.01
CA ALA A 351 46.68 13.30 -20.03
C ALA A 351 45.52 12.37 -20.35
N THR A 352 45.72 11.07 -20.19
CA THR A 352 44.70 10.03 -20.38
C THR A 352 44.29 9.47 -19.03
N CYS A 353 42.98 9.32 -18.80
CA CYS A 353 42.47 8.63 -17.63
C CYS A 353 42.76 7.13 -17.74
N THR A 354 43.63 6.63 -16.87
CA THR A 354 43.97 5.21 -16.73
C THR A 354 43.45 4.66 -15.40
N ARG A 355 43.66 3.37 -15.15
CA ARG A 355 43.25 2.73 -13.89
C ARG A 355 43.94 3.36 -12.67
N ASP A 356 45.15 3.88 -12.84
CA ASP A 356 45.92 4.48 -11.74
C ASP A 356 45.68 5.99 -11.61
N GLY A 357 44.78 6.56 -12.42
CA GLY A 357 44.50 7.98 -12.50
C GLY A 357 44.94 8.59 -13.83
N TRP A 358 45.07 9.93 -13.87
CA TRP A 358 45.51 10.64 -15.07
C TRP A 358 47.00 10.41 -15.34
N THR A 359 47.35 9.89 -16.51
CA THR A 359 48.74 9.66 -16.93
C THR A 359 49.03 10.32 -18.28
N PRO A 360 50.18 10.97 -18.47
CA PRO A 360 51.27 11.12 -17.51
C PRO A 360 50.94 12.09 -16.38
N ASN A 361 51.55 11.81 -15.23
CA ASN A 361 51.37 12.53 -13.98
C ASN A 361 51.92 13.98 -14.10
N HIS A 362 51.23 14.95 -13.50
CA HIS A 362 51.28 16.37 -13.87
C HIS A 362 52.63 17.08 -13.62
N CYS A 363 52.78 18.22 -14.30
CA CYS A 363 53.77 19.32 -14.19
C CYS A 363 55.08 19.02 -13.42
N VAL A 364 56.20 18.88 -14.16
CA VAL A 364 57.54 18.63 -13.59
C VAL A 364 58.41 19.90 -13.56
N ILE A 365 59.41 19.92 -12.67
CA ILE A 365 60.48 20.92 -12.67
C ILE A 365 61.57 20.45 -13.65
N PRO A 366 61.93 21.25 -14.67
CA PRO A 366 62.90 20.84 -15.69
C PRO A 366 64.32 20.73 -15.14
N ASN A 367 65.12 19.80 -15.69
CA ASN A 367 66.58 19.64 -15.48
C ASN A 367 67.05 19.24 -14.06
N ALA A 368 66.21 18.61 -13.25
CA ALA A 368 66.56 18.09 -11.91
C ALA A 368 66.63 16.55 -11.88
N GLU A 369 67.57 15.97 -11.11
CA GLU A 369 67.67 14.53 -10.82
C GLU A 369 67.66 14.27 -9.32
N ILE A 370 66.74 13.41 -8.85
CA ILE A 370 66.63 13.05 -7.43
C ILE A 370 67.78 12.09 -7.06
N MET A 371 68.52 12.44 -6.03
CA MET A 371 69.61 11.63 -5.48
C MET A 371 69.06 10.63 -4.45
N GLY A 372 69.13 9.34 -4.77
CA GLY A 372 68.71 8.24 -3.89
C GLY A 372 67.49 7.46 -4.40
N GLY A 373 67.19 6.34 -3.73
CA GLY A 373 66.16 5.38 -4.15
C GLY A 373 64.77 6.02 -4.32
N GLN A 374 64.35 6.18 -5.58
CA GLN A 374 63.11 6.84 -5.96
C GLN A 374 61.90 6.05 -5.45
N ARG A 375 61.09 6.65 -4.57
CA ARG A 375 59.78 6.14 -4.15
C ARG A 375 58.68 6.99 -4.79
N ILE A 376 57.57 6.36 -5.16
CA ILE A 376 56.45 7.08 -5.77
C ILE A 376 55.77 8.03 -4.76
N ASN A 377 55.82 7.70 -3.46
CA ASN A 377 55.16 8.42 -2.36
C ASN A 377 56.11 8.71 -1.18
N TYR A 378 56.09 9.94 -0.65
CA TYR A 378 56.87 10.38 0.52
C TYR A 378 55.96 10.91 1.66
N LYS A 379 56.39 10.71 2.92
CA LYS A 379 55.63 11.14 4.12
C LYS A 379 55.88 12.62 4.44
N ILE A 380 54.97 13.28 5.16
CA ILE A 380 55.20 14.64 5.69
C ILE A 380 56.45 14.62 6.59
N GLY A 381 57.35 15.58 6.42
CA GLY A 381 58.65 15.66 7.07
C GLY A 381 59.75 14.83 6.40
N SER A 382 59.43 14.05 5.35
CA SER A 382 60.44 13.39 4.52
C SER A 382 61.33 14.42 3.85
N ARG A 383 62.63 14.13 3.82
CA ARG A 383 63.65 14.93 3.15
C ARG A 383 64.19 14.13 1.99
N ILE A 384 64.20 14.75 0.82
CA ILE A 384 64.85 14.19 -0.36
C ILE A 384 65.80 15.25 -0.92
N GLU A 385 66.84 14.77 -1.58
CA GLU A 385 67.82 15.62 -2.24
C GLU A 385 67.68 15.44 -3.74
N TYR A 386 67.70 16.54 -4.47
CA TYR A 386 67.85 16.51 -5.92
C TYR A 386 69.00 17.41 -6.32
N LYS A 387 69.69 17.06 -7.39
CA LYS A 387 70.75 17.86 -7.98
C LYS A 387 70.33 18.33 -9.35
N CYS A 388 70.61 19.59 -9.67
CA CYS A 388 70.43 20.09 -11.03
C CYS A 388 71.43 19.41 -11.96
N ARG A 389 70.99 19.03 -13.17
CA ARG A 389 71.87 18.41 -14.17
C ARG A 389 73.00 19.38 -14.55
N SER A 390 74.15 18.82 -14.94
CA SER A 390 75.37 19.57 -15.27
C SER A 390 75.09 20.73 -16.23
N GLY A 391 75.51 21.95 -15.87
CA GLY A 391 75.25 23.18 -16.63
C GLY A 391 74.08 24.03 -16.12
N PHE A 392 73.44 23.64 -15.02
CA PHE A 392 72.39 24.42 -14.33
C PHE A 392 72.75 24.61 -12.86
N GLU A 393 72.58 25.82 -12.33
CA GLU A 393 72.75 26.14 -10.91
C GLU A 393 71.44 25.88 -10.15
N PRO A 394 71.48 25.36 -8.91
CA PRO A 394 72.68 25.04 -8.11
C PRO A 394 73.31 23.67 -8.46
N GLU A 395 74.64 23.65 -8.57
CA GLU A 395 75.40 22.40 -8.80
C GLU A 395 75.46 21.49 -7.55
N GLU A 396 75.24 22.07 -6.37
CA GLU A 396 75.14 21.34 -5.11
C GLU A 396 73.75 20.70 -4.93
N PRO A 397 73.66 19.51 -4.30
CA PRO A 397 72.38 18.87 -4.03
C PRO A 397 71.48 19.75 -3.15
N VAL A 398 70.26 20.01 -3.63
CA VAL A 398 69.23 20.77 -2.93
C VAL A 398 68.37 19.80 -2.13
N GLN A 399 68.38 19.95 -0.80
CA GLN A 399 67.51 19.20 0.09
C GLN A 399 66.15 19.90 0.20
N ILE A 400 65.09 19.19 -0.18
CA ILE A 400 63.70 19.63 -0.01
C ILE A 400 63.03 18.83 1.08
N THR A 401 62.18 19.52 1.85
CA THR A 401 61.44 18.91 2.96
C THR A 401 59.95 18.99 2.67
N CYS A 402 59.25 17.87 2.78
CA CYS A 402 57.81 17.89 2.68
C CYS A 402 57.20 18.51 3.95
N ASP A 403 56.50 19.62 3.80
CA ASP A 403 55.97 20.40 4.91
C ASP A 403 54.59 19.91 5.41
N SER A 404 54.07 20.58 6.44
CA SER A 404 52.79 20.27 7.07
C SER A 404 51.54 20.47 6.18
N GLN A 405 51.70 21.10 5.01
CA GLN A 405 50.64 21.24 4.01
C GLN A 405 50.73 20.17 2.90
N GLY A 406 51.73 19.28 2.95
CA GLY A 406 51.99 18.30 1.90
C GLY A 406 52.72 18.90 0.70
N GLN A 407 53.40 20.04 0.90
CA GLN A 407 54.15 20.75 -0.14
C GLN A 407 55.65 20.51 0.06
N TRP A 408 56.40 20.33 -1.02
CA TRP A 408 57.86 20.36 -0.94
C TRP A 408 58.32 21.81 -0.71
N THR A 409 58.98 22.05 0.42
CA THR A 409 59.54 23.35 0.79
C THR A 409 61.05 23.36 0.61
N GLY A 410 61.60 24.52 0.26
CA GLY A 410 63.02 24.68 -0.07
C GLY A 410 63.38 24.33 -1.52
N VAL A 411 62.39 24.19 -2.41
CA VAL A 411 62.59 23.91 -3.83
C VAL A 411 63.32 25.10 -4.49
N GLN A 412 64.49 24.83 -5.08
CA GLN A 412 65.28 25.79 -5.85
C GLN A 412 65.23 25.47 -7.34
N GLN A 413 65.07 26.49 -8.17
CA GLN A 413 65.01 26.32 -9.62
C GLN A 413 66.39 26.03 -10.20
N CYS A 414 66.46 25.11 -11.16
CA CYS A 414 67.67 24.88 -11.95
C CYS A 414 67.77 25.95 -13.03
N THR A 415 68.55 27.02 -12.81
CA THR A 415 68.74 28.12 -13.76
C THR A 415 70.09 28.03 -14.45
N GLY A 416 70.15 28.19 -15.77
CA GLY A 416 71.38 28.15 -16.57
C GLY A 416 71.40 29.20 -17.67
N MET A 417 72.59 29.61 -18.13
CA MET A 417 72.75 30.50 -19.30
C MET A 417 72.50 29.71 -20.60
N LEU A 418 71.65 30.27 -21.48
CA LEU A 418 71.16 29.67 -22.73
C LEU A 418 72.24 29.01 -23.61
N GLN A 419 71.96 27.80 -24.13
CA GLN A 419 71.72 27.62 -25.57
C GLN A 419 71.18 26.22 -25.96
N LEU A 420 70.21 26.27 -26.89
CA LEU A 420 69.68 25.27 -27.82
C LEU A 420 69.11 23.93 -27.30
N ASP A 421 67.87 23.69 -27.73
CA ASP A 421 67.09 22.47 -27.59
C ASP A 421 67.88 21.19 -27.88
N LEU A 422 68.02 20.35 -26.86
CA LEU A 422 68.26 18.93 -27.04
C LEU A 422 67.17 18.15 -26.28
N PHE A 423 66.38 17.40 -27.03
CA PHE A 423 65.35 16.49 -26.56
C PHE A 423 65.95 15.44 -25.60
N TYR A 424 65.74 15.60 -24.30
CA TYR A 424 66.01 14.57 -23.30
C TYR A 424 64.83 14.48 -22.33
N THR A 425 64.38 13.26 -22.07
CA THR A 425 63.22 12.96 -21.24
C THR A 425 63.50 13.28 -19.78
N ASP A 426 62.73 14.23 -19.23
CA ASP A 426 62.69 14.52 -17.81
C ASP A 426 62.02 13.34 -17.06
N LYS A 427 62.66 12.85 -15.99
CA LYS A 427 62.07 11.84 -15.10
C LYS A 427 61.08 12.53 -14.14
N PRO A 428 59.93 11.91 -13.81
CA PRO A 428 58.92 12.53 -12.96
C PRO A 428 59.44 12.78 -11.54
N ILE A 429 59.10 13.94 -10.98
CA ILE A 429 59.24 14.23 -9.55
C ILE A 429 58.16 13.46 -8.79
N CYS A 430 58.51 13.03 -7.58
CA CYS A 430 57.67 12.17 -6.78
C CYS A 430 56.63 12.95 -5.97
N PHE A 431 55.50 12.31 -5.71
CA PHE A 431 54.38 12.91 -5.00
C PHE A 431 54.66 12.98 -3.49
N CYS A 432 54.58 14.18 -2.92
CA CYS A 432 54.24 14.31 -1.51
C CYS A 432 52.77 14.67 -1.42
N TYR A 433 51.99 13.84 -0.74
CA TYR A 433 50.63 14.18 -0.40
C TYR A 433 50.56 14.44 1.09
N LYS A 434 49.64 15.31 1.48
CA LYS A 434 49.23 15.42 2.87
C LYS A 434 48.59 14.09 3.24
N MET A 435 49.27 13.26 4.04
CA MET A 435 48.59 12.13 4.67
C MET A 435 47.38 12.71 5.43
N MET A 436 46.19 12.34 4.98
CA MET A 436 44.91 12.73 5.55
C MET A 436 44.20 11.44 5.92
N CYS A 437 43.38 11.51 6.95
CA CYS A 437 42.48 10.41 7.21
C CYS A 437 41.28 10.54 6.27
N ASP A 438 40.99 9.46 5.55
CA ASP A 438 39.73 9.29 4.88
C ASP A 438 38.58 9.43 5.88
N PRO A 439 37.34 9.72 5.41
CA PRO A 439 36.20 9.83 6.30
C PRO A 439 36.08 8.54 7.14
N PRO A 440 36.03 8.64 8.49
CA PRO A 440 36.02 7.45 9.33
C PRO A 440 34.77 6.63 9.04
N ARG A 441 34.97 5.35 8.76
CA ARG A 441 33.90 4.40 8.47
C ARG A 441 33.65 3.56 9.71
N ILE A 442 32.70 4.01 10.53
CA ILE A 442 32.31 3.35 11.78
C ILE A 442 30.85 2.92 11.63
N PRO A 443 30.56 1.62 11.48
CA PRO A 443 29.21 1.11 11.34
C PRO A 443 28.33 1.52 12.53
N ASN A 444 27.07 1.85 12.27
CA ASN A 444 26.09 2.26 13.29
C ASN A 444 26.50 3.48 14.14
N ALA A 445 27.42 4.31 13.65
CA ALA A 445 27.78 5.59 14.25
C ALA A 445 27.27 6.77 13.44
N GLU A 446 27.09 7.90 14.10
CA GLU A 446 26.85 9.21 13.49
C GLU A 446 27.97 10.18 13.89
N ILE A 447 28.66 10.76 12.91
CA ILE A 447 29.72 11.75 13.16
C ILE A 447 29.08 13.09 13.51
N MET A 448 29.36 13.58 14.71
CA MET A 448 28.84 14.84 15.20
C MET A 448 29.48 16.01 14.43
N GLY A 449 28.66 16.89 13.86
CA GLY A 449 29.11 18.04 13.07
C GLY A 449 29.29 17.78 11.56
N GLY A 450 28.88 16.59 11.07
CA GLY A 450 28.85 16.25 9.65
C GLY A 450 30.17 15.71 9.10
N GLN A 451 30.07 14.76 8.17
CA GLN A 451 31.21 14.07 7.60
C GLN A 451 31.85 14.90 6.48
N ARG A 452 33.16 15.19 6.62
CA ARG A 452 33.97 15.85 5.59
C ARG A 452 34.64 14.80 4.72
N ILE A 453 34.97 15.19 3.50
CA ILE A 453 35.56 14.30 2.48
C ILE A 453 36.96 13.82 2.93
N ASN A 454 37.68 14.58 3.79
CA ASN A 454 39.02 14.23 4.29
C ASN A 454 39.32 15.00 5.61
N TYR A 455 40.18 14.45 6.47
CA TYR A 455 40.56 15.05 7.76
C TYR A 455 42.10 15.19 7.90
N LYS A 456 42.57 16.35 8.40
CA LYS A 456 44.00 16.63 8.58
C LYS A 456 44.58 15.80 9.74
N ILE A 457 45.85 15.43 9.71
CA ILE A 457 46.54 14.83 10.87
C ILE A 457 46.40 15.72 12.11
N GLY A 458 46.11 15.10 13.26
CA GLY A 458 45.78 15.75 14.53
C GLY A 458 44.33 16.24 14.63
N SER A 459 43.52 16.10 13.57
CA SER A 459 42.08 16.41 13.64
C SER A 459 41.40 15.46 14.61
N ARG A 460 40.64 16.04 15.53
CA ARG A 460 39.81 15.32 16.49
C ARG A 460 38.36 15.46 16.07
N ILE A 461 37.68 14.33 15.94
CA ILE A 461 36.25 14.33 15.67
C ILE A 461 35.55 13.40 16.64
N GLU A 462 34.29 13.68 16.89
CA GLU A 462 33.45 12.88 17.78
C GLU A 462 32.36 12.21 16.96
N TYR A 463 32.11 10.95 17.26
CA TYR A 463 30.95 10.24 16.76
C TYR A 463 30.18 9.65 17.91
N LYS A 464 28.87 9.52 17.72
CA LYS A 464 27.97 8.88 18.67
C LYS A 464 27.41 7.62 18.04
N CYS A 465 27.38 6.52 18.78
CA CYS A 465 26.70 5.31 18.34
C CYS A 465 25.18 5.53 18.29
N ARG A 466 24.53 5.00 17.26
CA ARG A 466 23.06 5.07 17.11
C ARG A 466 22.38 4.31 18.24
N SER A 467 21.16 4.70 18.61
CA SER A 467 20.42 4.11 19.74
C SER A 467 20.41 2.57 19.70
N GLY A 468 20.84 1.94 20.80
CA GLY A 468 20.95 0.47 20.92
C GLY A 468 22.37 -0.09 20.76
N PHE A 469 23.37 0.76 20.51
CA PHE A 469 24.78 0.40 20.41
C PHE A 469 25.63 1.16 21.44
N GLU A 470 26.60 0.48 22.07
CA GLU A 470 27.59 1.06 22.97
C GLU A 470 28.87 1.44 22.24
N PRO A 471 29.56 2.52 22.66
CA PRO A 471 29.25 3.37 23.82
C PRO A 471 28.17 4.44 23.53
N GLU A 472 27.32 4.72 24.53
CA GLU A 472 26.29 5.78 24.43
C GLU A 472 26.89 7.20 24.46
N GLU A 473 28.04 7.34 25.11
CA GLU A 473 28.79 8.60 25.16
C GLU A 473 29.56 8.84 23.85
N PRO A 474 29.68 10.10 23.40
CA PRO A 474 30.44 10.43 22.20
C PRO A 474 31.91 10.00 22.31
N VAL A 475 32.40 9.27 21.30
CA VAL A 475 33.78 8.81 21.23
C VAL A 475 34.59 9.77 20.37
N GLN A 476 35.66 10.31 20.95
CA GLN A 476 36.59 11.17 20.23
C GLN A 476 37.71 10.33 19.59
N ILE A 477 37.87 10.46 18.26
CA ILE A 477 38.95 9.84 17.50
C ILE A 477 39.89 10.89 16.94
N THR A 478 41.16 10.52 16.83
CA THR A 478 42.20 11.42 16.34
C THR A 478 42.90 10.83 15.12
N CYS A 479 43.01 11.63 14.07
CA CYS A 479 43.78 11.26 12.89
C CYS A 479 45.28 11.29 13.23
N ASP A 480 45.97 10.15 13.17
CA ASP A 480 47.35 10.02 13.60
C ASP A 480 48.39 10.38 12.52
N SER A 481 49.67 10.31 12.90
CA SER A 481 50.79 10.64 12.00
C SER A 481 50.96 9.67 10.82
N GLN A 482 50.26 8.54 10.80
CA GLN A 482 50.23 7.55 9.72
C GLN A 482 48.93 7.62 8.90
N GLY A 483 48.10 8.65 9.06
CA GLY A 483 46.86 8.81 8.31
C GLY A 483 45.77 7.80 8.68
N GLN A 484 45.86 7.21 9.89
CA GLN A 484 44.87 6.29 10.42
C GLN A 484 44.13 6.92 11.61
N TRP A 485 42.86 6.55 11.77
CA TRP A 485 42.09 6.97 12.94
C TRP A 485 42.50 6.14 14.16
N THR A 486 42.95 6.82 15.20
CA THR A 486 43.32 6.22 16.49
C THR A 486 42.26 6.50 17.54
N GLY A 487 42.06 5.54 18.45
CA GLY A 487 41.02 5.59 19.48
C GLY A 487 39.63 5.16 18.98
N VAL A 488 39.52 4.55 17.79
CA VAL A 488 38.24 4.09 17.23
C VAL A 488 37.68 2.95 18.08
N GLN A 489 36.49 3.12 18.62
CA GLN A 489 35.70 2.09 19.29
C GLN A 489 34.54 1.65 18.38
N GLN A 490 34.44 0.35 18.10
CA GLN A 490 33.34 -0.14 17.28
C GLN A 490 32.02 -0.01 18.05
N CYS A 491 30.97 0.47 17.39
CA CYS A 491 29.63 0.49 17.98
C CYS A 491 29.12 -0.95 18.07
N THR A 492 29.16 -1.52 19.28
CA THR A 492 28.74 -2.89 19.53
C THR A 492 27.34 -2.90 20.12
N GLY A 493 26.48 -3.82 19.69
CA GLY A 493 25.13 -3.91 20.25
C GLY A 493 25.21 -4.20 21.74
N MET A 494 24.38 -3.55 22.55
CA MET A 494 24.31 -3.80 24.00
C MET A 494 24.02 -5.28 24.27
N LEU A 495 25.02 -6.02 24.73
CA LEU A 495 24.81 -7.31 25.37
C LEU A 495 24.21 -7.03 26.75
N GLN A 496 22.92 -7.32 26.93
CA GLN A 496 22.34 -7.40 28.26
C GLN A 496 22.96 -8.61 28.97
N LEU A 497 23.98 -8.37 29.78
CA LEU A 497 24.51 -9.34 30.74
C LEU A 497 23.67 -9.28 32.00
N ASP A 498 22.99 -10.40 32.26
CA ASP A 498 22.29 -10.71 33.49
C ASP A 498 23.21 -10.52 34.71
N LEU A 499 22.76 -9.69 35.65
CA LEU A 499 23.29 -9.69 37.01
C LEU A 499 22.58 -10.79 37.81
N PHE A 500 23.17 -11.98 37.85
CA PHE A 500 22.92 -12.92 38.95
C PHE A 500 24.20 -13.18 39.73
N TYR A 501 24.26 -12.57 40.91
CA TYR A 501 24.98 -13.07 42.07
C TYR A 501 24.60 -14.53 42.34
N THR A 502 25.56 -15.41 42.62
CA THR A 502 25.56 -16.27 43.81
C THR A 502 26.82 -17.14 43.88
N ASP A 503 27.47 -17.07 45.04
CA ASP A 503 28.49 -17.99 45.53
C ASP A 503 28.04 -19.46 45.51
N LYS A 504 28.94 -20.38 45.11
CA LYS A 504 29.23 -21.62 45.86
C LYS A 504 30.48 -22.35 45.32
N PRO A 505 31.27 -23.00 46.21
CA PRO A 505 32.56 -23.60 45.87
C PRO A 505 32.42 -25.02 45.30
N ILE A 506 33.35 -25.39 44.41
CA ILE A 506 33.47 -26.73 43.84
C ILE A 506 34.56 -27.49 44.61
N CYS A 507 34.18 -28.61 45.24
CA CYS A 507 35.10 -29.60 45.79
C CYS A 507 35.42 -30.67 44.72
N PHE A 508 36.67 -31.12 44.65
CA PHE A 508 37.10 -32.27 43.84
C PHE A 508 37.16 -33.53 44.71
N CYS A 509 36.59 -34.63 44.21
CA CYS A 509 36.90 -35.99 44.70
C CYS A 509 37.83 -36.66 43.70
N TYR A 510 38.93 -37.22 44.19
CA TYR A 510 39.78 -38.15 43.45
C TYR A 510 39.29 -39.59 43.63
N SER A 511 39.34 -40.37 42.56
CA SER A 511 39.49 -41.83 42.57
C SER A 511 40.57 -42.21 41.58
#